data_AF-A0A939VTH5-F1
#
_entry.id   AF-A0A939VTH5-F1
#
_cell.length_a   1.000
_cell.length_b   1.000
_cell.length_c   1.000
_cell.angle_alpha   90.00
_cell.angle_beta   90.00
_cell.angle_gamma   90.00
#
_symmetry.space_group_name_H-M   'P 1'
#
loop_
_entity.id
_entity.type
_entity.pdbx_description
1 polymer ?
#
loop_
_entity_poly.entity_id
_entity_poly.type
_entity_poly.pdbx_seq_one_letter_code
_entity_poly.pdbx_strand_id
1 'polypeptide(L)'
;MDYRTYFRNYPDKNGRFGEYGGVYLPPQLVPVFEEISHAYNSICHSAKFINELRRIRKEFQGRPTPVYQCDRLSRMIGTGCQIYLKREDLNHTGAHKLNHCMGEGLLAKFLGKKKLIAETGAGQHGVALATAAAYFGLECDIYMGEVDIAKQAPNVARMKILGARVVPVSFGLKTLKEAVDAAFEAYLKEYKDA
;
A
#
# COMPACT_ATOMS: atom_id res chain seq x y z
N MET A 1 -21.70 5.01 19.09
CA MET A 1 -20.30 5.42 18.86
C MET A 1 -20.24 6.93 18.98
N ASP A 2 -19.43 7.47 19.90
CA ASP A 2 -19.23 8.93 20.00
C ASP A 2 -18.09 9.36 19.07
N TYR A 3 -18.43 9.95 17.93
CA TYR A 3 -17.45 10.38 16.93
C TYR A 3 -16.54 11.52 17.43
N ARG A 4 -16.90 12.23 18.50
CA ARG A 4 -16.08 13.33 19.05
C ARG A 4 -14.84 12.84 19.76
N THR A 5 -14.90 11.65 20.35
CA THR A 5 -13.79 11.02 21.09
C THR A 5 -13.18 9.84 20.36
N TYR A 6 -13.76 9.42 19.23
CA TYR A 6 -13.34 8.22 18.49
C TYR A 6 -11.84 8.19 18.18
N PHE A 7 -11.31 9.22 17.53
CA PHE A 7 -9.88 9.28 17.18
C PHE A 7 -8.94 9.44 18.39
N ARG A 8 -9.46 9.78 19.57
CA ARG A 8 -8.66 9.80 20.81
C ARG A 8 -8.60 8.42 21.47
N ASN A 9 -9.64 7.63 21.28
CA ASN A 9 -9.82 6.34 21.95
C ASN A 9 -9.38 5.16 21.08
N TYR A 10 -9.30 5.33 19.76
CA TYR A 10 -9.03 4.25 18.82
C TYR A 10 -8.02 4.62 17.71
N PRO A 11 -7.15 3.66 17.30
CA PRO A 11 -6.93 2.38 17.99
C PRO A 11 -6.37 2.61 19.41
N ASP A 12 -6.59 1.66 20.32
CA ASP A 12 -5.95 1.69 21.63
C ASP A 12 -4.43 1.46 21.52
N LYS A 13 -3.72 1.52 22.65
CA LYS A 13 -2.25 1.30 22.68
C LYS A 13 -1.80 -0.07 22.17
N ASN A 14 -2.71 -1.04 22.10
CA ASN A 14 -2.45 -2.39 21.60
C ASN A 14 -2.92 -2.54 20.14
N GLY A 15 -3.31 -1.47 19.47
CA GLY A 15 -3.79 -1.50 18.09
C GLY A 15 -5.23 -1.99 17.93
N ARG A 16 -6.05 -1.98 18.98
CA ARG A 16 -7.43 -2.50 18.94
C ARG A 16 -8.48 -1.42 18.72
N PHE A 17 -9.49 -1.77 17.93
CA PHE A 17 -10.75 -1.04 17.73
C PHE A 17 -11.87 -1.81 18.43
N GLY A 18 -11.94 -1.69 19.76
CA GLY A 18 -12.83 -2.54 20.58
C GLY A 18 -12.31 -3.98 20.61
N GLU A 19 -13.09 -4.93 20.13
CA GLU A 19 -12.70 -6.34 20.03
C GLU A 19 -11.84 -6.66 18.79
N TYR A 20 -11.79 -5.77 17.80
CA TYR A 20 -11.12 -5.98 16.51
C TYR A 20 -9.69 -5.40 16.50
N GLY A 21 -8.83 -5.91 15.60
CA GLY A 21 -7.44 -5.47 15.48
C GLY A 21 -6.51 -6.17 16.46
N GLY A 22 -5.44 -5.51 16.89
CA GLY A 22 -4.38 -6.13 17.69
C GLY A 22 -3.26 -6.72 16.85
N VAL A 23 -2.30 -7.35 17.53
CA VAL A 23 -1.06 -7.86 16.94
C VAL A 23 -0.97 -9.37 17.16
N TYR A 24 -1.01 -10.13 16.06
CA TYR A 24 -0.94 -11.60 16.05
C TYR A 24 0.20 -12.02 15.14
N LEU A 25 1.43 -11.93 15.65
CA LEU A 25 2.65 -12.16 14.90
C LEU A 25 3.41 -13.37 15.44
N PRO A 26 4.19 -14.06 14.58
CA PRO A 26 5.24 -14.95 15.05
C PRO A 26 6.20 -14.21 15.99
N PRO A 27 6.72 -14.85 17.07
CA PRO A 27 7.61 -14.21 18.04
C PRO A 27 8.81 -13.49 17.42
N GLN A 28 9.31 -13.98 16.28
CA GLN A 28 10.44 -13.42 15.55
C GLN A 28 10.14 -12.05 14.92
N LEU A 29 8.88 -11.78 14.56
CA LEU A 29 8.48 -10.52 13.91
C LEU A 29 8.04 -9.44 14.90
N VAL A 30 7.74 -9.80 16.15
CA VAL A 30 7.34 -8.84 17.19
C VAL A 30 8.33 -7.66 17.29
N PRO A 31 9.64 -7.86 17.50
CA PRO A 31 10.57 -6.73 17.63
C PRO A 31 10.71 -5.93 16.34
N VAL A 32 10.55 -6.56 15.17
CA VAL A 32 10.64 -5.90 13.86
C VAL A 32 9.45 -4.96 13.64
N PHE A 33 8.24 -5.40 13.99
CA PHE A 33 7.04 -4.58 13.86
C PHE A 33 6.99 -3.48 14.92
N GLU A 34 7.57 -3.69 16.11
CA GLU A 34 7.77 -2.64 17.11
C GLU A 34 8.71 -1.55 16.60
N GLU A 35 9.83 -1.91 15.95
CA GLU A 35 10.75 -0.96 15.31
C GLU A 35 10.03 -0.10 14.25
N ILE A 36 9.27 -0.73 13.35
CA ILE A 36 8.49 -0.03 12.33
C ILE A 36 7.48 0.91 12.98
N SER A 37 6.78 0.45 14.01
CA SER A 37 5.78 1.26 14.73
C SER A 37 6.43 2.48 15.39
N HIS A 38 7.58 2.30 16.04
CA HIS A 38 8.33 3.39 16.65
C HIS A 38 8.82 4.40 15.60
N ALA A 39 9.39 3.91 14.50
CA ALA A 39 9.86 4.77 13.42
C ALA A 39 8.73 5.55 12.77
N TYR A 40 7.59 4.90 12.49
CA TYR A 40 6.41 5.58 11.96
C TYR A 40 5.92 6.69 12.90
N ASN A 41 5.74 6.39 14.18
CA ASN A 41 5.28 7.36 15.19
C ASN A 41 6.25 8.53 15.37
N SER A 42 7.54 8.30 15.12
CA SER A 42 8.55 9.37 15.12
C SER A 42 8.44 10.25 13.87
N ILE A 43 8.45 9.65 12.67
CA ILE A 43 8.58 10.42 11.43
C ILE A 43 7.28 11.05 10.95
N CYS A 44 6.11 10.47 11.28
CA CYS A 44 4.83 10.93 10.76
C CYS A 44 4.48 12.36 11.22
N HIS A 45 5.07 12.81 12.33
CA HIS A 45 4.97 14.18 12.85
C HIS A 45 6.12 15.09 12.41
N SER A 46 7.17 14.55 11.77
CA SER A 46 8.32 15.35 11.36
C SER A 46 8.01 16.23 10.15
N ALA A 47 8.41 17.50 10.22
CA ALA A 47 8.21 18.45 9.12
C ALA A 47 8.89 17.98 7.83
N LYS A 48 10.06 17.32 7.93
CA LYS A 48 10.80 16.77 6.79
C LYS A 48 9.99 15.71 6.05
N PHE A 49 9.43 14.73 6.76
CA PHE A 49 8.62 13.66 6.16
C PHE A 49 7.34 14.22 5.53
N ILE A 50 6.63 15.11 6.24
CA ILE A 50 5.38 15.70 5.76
C ILE A 50 5.62 16.53 4.49
N ASN A 51 6.68 17.33 4.47
CA ASN A 51 7.01 18.16 3.31
C ASN A 51 7.42 17.30 2.10
N GLU A 52 8.23 16.26 2.31
CA GLU A 52 8.63 15.37 1.24
C GLU A 52 7.44 14.58 0.67
N LEU A 53 6.58 14.02 1.53
CA LEU A 53 5.37 13.31 1.08
C LEU A 53 4.40 14.25 0.37
N ARG A 54 4.28 15.51 0.82
CA ARG A 54 3.47 16.54 0.14
C ARG A 54 4.03 16.87 -1.24
N ARG A 55 5.36 17.00 -1.36
CA ARG A 55 6.06 17.23 -2.63
C ARG A 55 5.80 16.10 -3.61
N ILE A 56 6.01 14.85 -3.18
CA ILE A 56 5.71 13.64 -3.96
C ILE A 56 4.25 13.62 -4.42
N ARG A 57 3.31 13.88 -3.50
CA ARG A 57 1.87 13.91 -3.80
C ARG A 57 1.54 14.92 -4.90
N LYS A 58 2.15 16.10 -4.86
CA LYS A 58 1.87 17.17 -5.82
C LYS A 58 2.58 16.94 -7.15
N GLU A 59 3.88 16.67 -7.12
CA GLU A 59 4.76 16.71 -8.29
C GLU A 59 4.83 15.37 -9.03
N PHE A 60 4.72 14.24 -8.32
CA PHE A 60 4.85 12.90 -8.90
C PHE A 60 3.50 12.19 -9.05
N GLN A 61 2.63 12.29 -8.03
CA GLN A 61 1.34 11.59 -8.02
C GLN A 61 0.21 12.33 -8.75
N GLY A 62 0.29 13.67 -8.86
CA GLY A 62 -0.76 14.49 -9.48
C GLY A 62 -1.92 14.87 -8.54
N ARG A 63 -1.67 14.97 -7.23
CA ARG A 63 -2.68 15.37 -6.24
C ARG A 63 -2.78 16.90 -6.11
N PRO A 64 -3.95 17.45 -5.74
CA PRO A 64 -5.21 16.76 -5.42
C PRO A 64 -5.94 16.24 -6.67
N THR A 65 -6.59 15.08 -6.53
CA THR A 65 -7.50 14.55 -7.55
C THR A 65 -8.84 15.31 -7.54
N PRO A 66 -9.46 15.55 -8.70
CA PRO A 66 -10.72 16.29 -8.77
C PRO A 66 -11.91 15.51 -8.18
N VAL A 67 -12.96 16.24 -7.84
CA VAL A 67 -14.29 15.70 -7.51
C VAL A 67 -15.21 16.05 -8.67
N TYR A 68 -15.71 15.04 -9.39
CA TYR A 68 -16.44 15.21 -10.64
C TYR A 68 -17.93 14.91 -10.45
N GLN A 69 -18.80 15.87 -10.77
CA GLN A 69 -20.25 15.68 -10.76
C GLN A 69 -20.70 14.84 -11.96
N CYS A 70 -21.47 13.79 -11.69
CA CYS A 70 -21.96 12.86 -12.72
C CYS A 70 -23.40 13.17 -13.14
N ASP A 71 -23.60 14.32 -13.80
CA ASP A 71 -24.93 14.83 -14.17
C ASP A 71 -25.81 13.80 -14.88
N ARG A 72 -25.22 13.04 -15.81
CA ARG A 72 -25.97 12.01 -16.56
C ARG A 72 -26.47 10.91 -15.65
N LEU A 73 -25.62 10.40 -14.75
CA LEU A 73 -25.97 9.34 -13.83
C LEU A 73 -27.00 9.83 -12.79
N SER A 74 -26.83 11.05 -12.28
CA SER A 74 -27.79 11.70 -11.39
C SER A 74 -29.18 11.83 -12.03
N ARG A 75 -29.25 12.27 -13.30
CA ARG A 75 -30.52 12.35 -14.02
C ARG A 75 -31.14 10.97 -14.27
N MET A 76 -30.33 9.95 -14.59
CA MET A 76 -30.83 8.59 -14.82
C MET A 76 -31.47 7.96 -13.58
N ILE A 77 -30.96 8.27 -12.38
CA ILE A 77 -31.53 7.75 -11.13
C ILE A 77 -32.88 8.41 -10.81
N GLY A 78 -33.09 9.66 -11.24
CA GLY A 78 -34.40 10.32 -11.16
C GLY A 78 -34.88 10.73 -9.75
N THR A 79 -34.11 10.49 -8.70
CA THR A 79 -34.49 10.82 -7.30
C THR A 79 -34.11 12.23 -6.85
N GLY A 80 -33.46 13.02 -7.72
CA GLY A 80 -32.83 14.29 -7.36
C GLY A 80 -31.45 14.16 -6.68
N CYS A 81 -31.02 12.94 -6.38
CA CYS A 81 -29.70 12.67 -5.79
C CYS A 81 -28.53 13.07 -6.72
N GLN A 82 -27.59 13.84 -6.20
CA GLN A 82 -26.39 14.28 -6.91
C GLN A 82 -25.23 13.30 -6.65
N ILE A 83 -24.66 12.74 -7.72
CA ILE A 83 -23.56 11.79 -7.64
C ILE A 83 -22.26 12.49 -8.00
N TYR A 84 -21.25 12.30 -7.16
CA TYR A 84 -19.91 12.82 -7.37
C TYR A 84 -18.90 11.67 -7.31
N LEU A 85 -17.91 11.71 -8.19
CA LEU A 85 -16.79 10.78 -8.21
C LEU A 85 -15.53 11.47 -7.69
N LYS A 86 -14.94 10.93 -6.63
CA LYS A 86 -13.58 11.28 -6.22
C LYS A 86 -12.59 10.56 -7.14
N ARG A 87 -11.94 11.31 -8.03
CA ARG A 87 -11.20 10.77 -9.19
C ARG A 87 -9.80 10.21 -8.85
N GLU A 88 -9.72 9.26 -7.91
CA GLU A 88 -8.46 8.58 -7.58
C GLU A 88 -7.93 7.70 -8.72
N ASP A 89 -8.74 7.46 -9.76
CA ASP A 89 -8.32 6.87 -11.03
C ASP A 89 -7.31 7.75 -11.79
N LEU A 90 -7.28 9.06 -11.53
CA LEU A 90 -6.33 10.01 -12.14
C LEU A 90 -5.00 10.09 -11.39
N ASN A 91 -4.85 9.37 -10.28
CA ASN A 91 -3.57 9.28 -9.59
C ASN A 91 -2.53 8.66 -10.53
N HIS A 92 -1.25 9.02 -10.38
CA HIS A 92 -0.20 8.26 -11.05
C HIS A 92 -0.33 6.76 -10.70
N THR A 93 0.01 5.88 -11.63
CA THR A 93 -0.33 4.43 -11.67
C THR A 93 -1.82 4.07 -11.79
N GLY A 94 -2.75 5.04 -11.75
CA GLY A 94 -4.18 4.84 -12.03
C GLY A 94 -5.03 4.37 -10.84
N ALA A 95 -4.53 4.45 -9.61
CA ALA A 95 -5.26 4.02 -8.42
C ALA A 95 -4.84 4.74 -7.13
N HIS A 96 -5.70 4.70 -6.11
CA HIS A 96 -5.39 5.24 -4.79
C HIS A 96 -4.23 4.52 -4.06
N LYS A 97 -3.81 3.33 -4.52
CA LYS A 97 -2.77 2.51 -3.87
C LYS A 97 -1.39 3.16 -3.87
N LEU A 98 -1.10 4.05 -4.83
CA LEU A 98 0.17 4.78 -4.82
C LEU A 98 0.29 5.69 -3.57
N ASN A 99 -0.83 6.11 -2.96
CA ASN A 99 -0.82 6.99 -1.79
C ASN A 99 -0.10 6.37 -0.59
N HIS A 100 -0.38 5.10 -0.27
CA HIS A 100 0.26 4.41 0.85
C HIS A 100 1.65 3.88 0.48
N CYS A 101 1.81 3.31 -0.73
CA CYS A 101 3.11 2.81 -1.18
C CYS A 101 4.23 3.88 -1.18
N MET A 102 3.93 5.13 -1.54
CA MET A 102 4.93 6.21 -1.44
C MET A 102 5.25 6.60 0.01
N GLY A 103 4.27 6.50 0.91
CA GLY A 103 4.49 6.75 2.35
C GLY A 103 5.33 5.65 2.99
N GLU A 104 5.01 4.39 2.71
CA GLU A 104 5.74 3.22 3.17
C GLU A 104 7.15 3.14 2.59
N GLY A 105 7.32 3.41 1.30
CA GLY A 105 8.64 3.50 0.67
C GLY A 105 9.51 4.60 1.30
N LEU A 106 8.91 5.74 1.67
CA LEU A 106 9.62 6.80 2.37
C LEU A 106 10.01 6.40 3.81
N LEU A 107 9.13 5.68 4.52
CA LEU A 107 9.42 5.11 5.84
C LEU A 107 10.54 4.05 5.76
N ALA A 108 10.49 3.15 4.78
CA ALA A 108 11.54 2.15 4.55
C ALA A 108 12.89 2.81 4.29
N LYS A 109 12.92 3.87 3.46
CA LYS A 109 14.14 4.67 3.24
C LYS A 109 14.64 5.32 4.53
N PHE A 110 13.75 5.82 5.38
CA PHE A 110 14.12 6.39 6.69
C PHE A 110 14.72 5.34 7.63
N LEU A 111 14.15 4.12 7.65
CA LEU A 111 14.66 2.96 8.39
C LEU A 111 15.97 2.39 7.81
N GLY A 112 16.46 2.92 6.68
CA GLY A 112 17.68 2.46 6.03
C GLY A 112 17.53 1.14 5.25
N LYS A 113 16.28 0.66 5.07
CA LYS A 113 15.95 -0.55 4.30
C LYS A 113 16.38 -0.39 2.84
N LYS A 114 16.67 -1.53 2.22
CA LYS A 114 17.18 -1.62 0.84
C LYS A 114 16.18 -2.25 -0.12
N LYS A 115 15.18 -2.95 0.42
CA LYS A 115 14.21 -3.71 -0.34
C LYS A 115 12.80 -3.43 0.15
N LEU A 116 11.82 -3.50 -0.75
CA LEU A 116 10.40 -3.59 -0.45
C LEU A 116 9.87 -4.96 -0.89
N ILE A 117 9.10 -5.61 -0.02
CA ILE A 117 8.43 -6.87 -0.32
C ILE A 117 6.91 -6.63 -0.22
N ALA A 118 6.16 -7.13 -1.19
CA ALA A 118 4.71 -7.25 -1.06
C ALA A 118 4.16 -8.37 -1.90
N GLU A 119 2.88 -8.63 -1.72
CA GLU A 119 2.08 -9.51 -2.55
C GLU A 119 1.17 -8.71 -3.50
N THR A 120 0.63 -9.40 -4.51
CA THR A 120 -0.48 -8.83 -5.28
C THR A 120 -1.35 -9.91 -5.92
N GLY A 121 -2.64 -9.60 -6.08
CA GLY A 121 -3.60 -10.40 -6.85
C GLY A 121 -3.84 -9.75 -8.21
N ALA A 122 -4.75 -8.77 -8.28
CA ALA A 122 -5.04 -8.04 -9.51
C ALA A 122 -3.84 -7.24 -10.09
N GLY A 123 -2.75 -7.05 -9.34
CA GLY A 123 -1.53 -6.38 -9.79
C GLY A 123 -1.44 -4.88 -9.50
N GLN A 124 -2.54 -4.21 -9.14
CA GLN A 124 -2.52 -2.76 -8.89
C GLN A 124 -1.66 -2.37 -7.68
N HIS A 125 -1.63 -3.20 -6.62
CA HIS A 125 -0.75 -2.95 -5.48
C HIS A 125 0.72 -3.17 -5.86
N GLY A 126 1.02 -4.27 -6.55
CA GLY A 126 2.37 -4.57 -6.99
C GLY A 126 2.94 -3.49 -7.92
N VAL A 127 2.15 -2.96 -8.86
CA VAL A 127 2.56 -1.83 -9.70
C VAL A 127 2.82 -0.57 -8.88
N ALA A 128 1.96 -0.25 -7.90
CA ALA A 128 2.14 0.92 -7.04
C ALA A 128 3.41 0.81 -6.17
N LEU A 129 3.69 -0.37 -5.60
CA LEU A 129 4.89 -0.57 -4.79
C LEU A 129 6.16 -0.63 -5.62
N ALA A 130 6.14 -1.28 -6.80
CA ALA A 130 7.24 -1.26 -7.75
C ALA A 130 7.58 0.17 -8.20
N THR A 131 6.56 1.01 -8.40
CA THR A 131 6.73 2.44 -8.72
C THR A 131 7.39 3.19 -7.57
N ALA A 132 6.96 2.93 -6.32
CA ALA A 132 7.57 3.54 -5.14
C ALA A 132 9.03 3.09 -4.95
N ALA A 133 9.31 1.80 -5.12
CA ALA A 133 10.66 1.26 -5.03
C ALA A 133 11.59 1.89 -6.06
N ALA A 134 11.15 1.96 -7.33
CA ALA A 134 11.90 2.63 -8.40
C ALA A 134 12.16 4.12 -8.08
N TYR A 135 11.16 4.84 -7.55
CA TYR A 135 11.32 6.24 -7.15
C TYR A 135 12.35 6.44 -6.04
N PHE A 136 12.39 5.55 -5.05
CA PHE A 136 13.30 5.65 -3.91
C PHE A 136 14.65 4.96 -4.11
N GLY A 137 14.84 4.23 -5.21
CA GLY A 137 16.04 3.44 -5.47
C GLY A 137 16.16 2.21 -4.57
N LEU A 138 15.03 1.55 -4.28
CA LEU A 138 14.96 0.32 -3.49
C LEU A 138 14.75 -0.89 -4.40
N GLU A 139 15.27 -2.05 -4.00
CA GLU A 139 14.89 -3.32 -4.61
C GLU A 139 13.41 -3.62 -4.34
N CYS A 140 12.77 -4.40 -5.20
CA CYS A 140 11.36 -4.73 -5.05
C CYS A 140 11.05 -6.16 -5.47
N ASP A 141 10.54 -6.94 -4.52
CA ASP A 141 10.02 -8.28 -4.75
C ASP A 141 8.50 -8.27 -4.61
N ILE A 142 7.80 -8.68 -5.67
CA ILE A 142 6.34 -8.80 -5.67
C ILE A 142 5.95 -10.27 -5.82
N TYR A 143 5.37 -10.85 -4.77
CA TYR A 143 4.83 -12.20 -4.77
C TYR A 143 3.44 -12.21 -5.41
N MET A 144 3.22 -13.12 -6.36
CA MET A 144 1.97 -13.18 -7.10
C MET A 144 1.65 -14.62 -7.49
N GLY A 145 0.42 -15.06 -7.24
CA GLY A 145 -0.03 -16.40 -7.59
C GLY A 145 0.01 -16.64 -9.10
N GLU A 146 0.43 -17.84 -9.55
CA GLU A 146 0.56 -18.15 -10.98
C GLU A 146 -0.74 -17.94 -11.77
N VAL A 147 -1.90 -18.23 -11.16
CA VAL A 147 -3.20 -18.00 -11.77
C VAL A 147 -3.43 -16.50 -12.03
N ASP A 148 -3.03 -15.67 -11.07
CA ASP A 148 -3.17 -14.22 -11.19
C ASP A 148 -2.14 -13.63 -12.16
N ILE A 149 -0.91 -14.17 -12.21
CA ILE A 149 0.11 -13.80 -13.20
C ILE A 149 -0.42 -14.01 -14.62
N ALA A 150 -1.02 -15.17 -14.89
CA ALA A 150 -1.58 -15.49 -16.20
C ALA A 150 -2.73 -14.53 -16.57
N LYS A 151 -3.60 -14.21 -15.61
CA LYS A 151 -4.75 -13.30 -15.82
C LYS A 151 -4.36 -11.84 -15.96
N GLN A 152 -3.29 -11.40 -15.28
CA GLN A 152 -2.91 -9.99 -15.15
C GLN A 152 -1.57 -9.67 -15.83
N ALA A 153 -1.30 -10.33 -16.95
CA ALA A 153 -0.08 -10.14 -17.74
C ALA A 153 0.31 -8.66 -17.99
N PRO A 154 -0.63 -7.71 -18.25
CA PRO A 154 -0.27 -6.30 -18.40
C PRO A 154 0.34 -5.68 -17.13
N ASN A 155 -0.18 -6.00 -15.94
CA ASN A 155 0.37 -5.48 -14.68
C ASN A 155 1.70 -6.17 -14.34
N VAL A 156 1.84 -7.46 -14.65
CA VAL A 156 3.13 -8.17 -14.52
C VAL A 156 4.22 -7.53 -15.37
N ALA A 157 3.91 -7.19 -16.64
CA ALA A 157 4.83 -6.50 -17.52
C ALA A 157 5.24 -5.13 -16.97
N ARG A 158 4.27 -4.34 -16.47
CA ARG A 158 4.55 -3.04 -15.83
C ARG A 158 5.48 -3.16 -14.63
N MET A 159 5.25 -4.13 -13.74
CA MET A 159 6.13 -4.37 -12.59
C MET A 159 7.56 -4.68 -13.01
N LYS A 160 7.74 -5.53 -14.05
CA LYS A 160 9.07 -5.85 -14.59
C LYS A 160 9.75 -4.64 -15.23
N ILE A 161 9.03 -3.80 -15.97
CA ILE A 161 9.55 -2.55 -16.55
C ILE A 161 10.03 -1.58 -15.46
N LEU A 162 9.33 -1.54 -14.32
CA LEU A 162 9.72 -0.76 -13.14
C LEU A 162 10.90 -1.37 -12.37
N GLY A 163 11.46 -2.50 -12.81
CA GLY A 163 12.61 -3.15 -12.18
C GLY A 163 12.25 -4.08 -11.01
N ALA A 164 10.96 -4.31 -10.73
CA ALA A 164 10.56 -5.25 -9.69
C ALA A 164 10.68 -6.71 -10.16
N ARG A 165 11.13 -7.59 -9.25
CA ARG A 165 11.13 -9.03 -9.45
C ARG A 165 9.77 -9.59 -9.07
N VAL A 166 9.02 -10.08 -10.06
CA VAL A 166 7.74 -10.76 -9.84
C VAL A 166 8.02 -12.24 -9.53
N VAL A 167 7.75 -12.65 -8.30
CA VAL A 167 7.99 -14.00 -7.79
C VAL A 167 6.71 -14.83 -7.90
N PRO A 168 6.66 -15.86 -8.78
CA PRO A 168 5.48 -16.69 -8.95
C PRO A 168 5.27 -17.61 -7.75
N VAL A 169 4.02 -17.68 -7.28
CA VAL A 169 3.61 -18.59 -6.21
C VAL A 169 2.78 -19.74 -6.80
N SER A 170 3.33 -20.95 -6.69
CA SER A 170 2.86 -22.14 -7.41
C SER A 170 2.24 -23.22 -6.50
N PHE A 171 2.16 -22.99 -5.19
CA PHE A 171 1.48 -23.88 -4.24
C PHE A 171 0.03 -23.45 -3.97
N GLY A 172 -0.74 -24.31 -3.31
CA GLY A 172 -2.12 -24.05 -2.92
C GLY A 172 -3.02 -23.70 -4.10
N LEU A 173 -3.90 -22.71 -3.94
CA LEU A 173 -4.77 -22.22 -5.00
C LEU A 173 -4.06 -21.30 -5.99
N LYS A 174 -2.80 -20.93 -5.72
CA LYS A 174 -1.98 -20.06 -6.58
C LYS A 174 -2.61 -18.69 -6.82
N THR A 175 -3.19 -18.11 -5.77
CA THR A 175 -3.88 -16.81 -5.79
C THR A 175 -3.28 -15.85 -4.75
N LEU A 176 -3.90 -14.68 -4.57
CA LEU A 176 -3.51 -13.68 -3.56
C LEU A 176 -3.23 -14.28 -2.18
N LYS A 177 -4.03 -15.23 -1.70
CA LYS A 177 -3.84 -15.81 -0.36
C LYS A 177 -2.46 -16.46 -0.23
N GLU A 178 -2.08 -17.32 -1.18
CA GLU A 178 -0.76 -17.94 -1.16
C GLU A 178 0.37 -16.93 -1.41
N ALA A 179 0.09 -15.85 -2.16
CA ALA A 179 1.03 -14.76 -2.33
C ALA A 179 1.30 -13.99 -1.02
N VAL A 180 0.29 -13.78 -0.18
CA VAL A 180 0.46 -13.21 1.17
C VAL A 180 1.35 -14.12 2.01
N ASP A 181 1.06 -15.42 2.05
CA ASP A 181 1.82 -16.40 2.84
C ASP A 181 3.31 -16.38 2.41
N ALA A 182 3.58 -16.45 1.10
CA ALA A 182 4.93 -16.40 0.56
C ALA A 182 5.66 -15.08 0.84
N ALA A 183 4.97 -13.95 0.79
CA ALA A 183 5.55 -12.64 1.11
C ALA A 183 5.96 -12.56 2.58
N PHE A 184 5.14 -13.06 3.51
CA PHE A 184 5.50 -13.14 4.93
C PHE A 184 6.66 -14.09 5.20
N GLU A 185 6.70 -15.26 4.53
CA GLU A 185 7.83 -16.19 4.63
C GLU A 185 9.15 -15.58 4.14
N ALA A 186 9.09 -14.77 3.08
CA ALA A 186 10.24 -14.02 2.58
C ALA A 186 10.65 -12.93 3.56
N TYR A 187 9.70 -12.14 4.05
CA TYR A 187 9.95 -11.11 5.04
C TYR A 187 10.60 -11.67 6.31
N LEU A 188 10.13 -12.81 6.81
CA LEU A 188 10.74 -13.51 7.95
C LEU A 188 12.24 -13.82 7.77
N LYS A 189 12.69 -14.05 6.53
CA LYS A 189 14.09 -14.36 6.19
C LYS A 189 14.91 -13.10 5.92
N GLU A 190 14.29 -12.06 5.39
CA GLU A 190 14.95 -10.88 4.82
C GLU A 190 14.68 -9.57 5.58
N TYR A 191 13.94 -9.59 6.70
CA TYR A 191 13.48 -8.41 7.46
C TYR A 191 14.58 -7.43 7.90
N LYS A 192 15.85 -7.80 7.84
CA LYS A 192 16.96 -6.89 8.13
C LYS A 192 17.12 -5.86 7.00
N ASP A 193 17.04 -6.34 5.76
CA ASP A 193 17.23 -5.54 4.56
C ASP A 193 15.90 -5.06 3.95
N ALA A 194 14.83 -5.82 4.16
CA ALA A 194 13.45 -5.50 3.77
C ALA A 194 12.69 -4.74 4.86
#